data_AF-A0A6N7MDG4-F1
#
_entry.id   AF-A0A6N7MDG4-F1
#
_cell.length_a   1.000
_cell.length_b   1.000
_cell.length_c   1.000
_cell.angle_alpha   90.00
_cell.angle_beta   90.00
_cell.angle_gamma   90.00
#
_symmetry.space_group_name_H-M   'P 1'
#
loop_
_entity.id
_entity.type
_entity.pdbx_description
1 polymer ?
#
loop_
_entity_poly.entity_id
_entity_poly.type
_entity_poly.pdbx_seq_one_letter_code
_entity_poly.pdbx_strand_id
1 'polypeptide(L)'
;MKILLPVLFLVLLASCGQKSKIEISGLVNNANQKYIYLDEMDINQRNLVDSAKIRKKGTFHFRIHSTEPNYYQLRLTSRNFITLLASPGEKISVVSKDRYLPENYEVFGSEGSSLIKKLDDQLRKTIYKTDSISALYKESQENPGFDTIGPQFNDAYTKVIQDQRRFTIRFILENISS
;
A
#
# COMPACT_ATOMS: atom_id res chain seq x y z
N MET A 1 25.49 24.44 58.71
CA MET A 1 24.50 23.34 58.83
C MET A 1 23.84 23.21 57.46
N LYS A 2 24.15 22.24 56.57
CA LYS A 2 23.82 20.79 56.59
C LYS A 2 22.42 20.58 57.20
N ILE A 3 21.39 20.24 56.42
CA ILE A 3 20.99 18.88 55.97
C ILE A 3 19.97 19.06 54.81
N LEU A 4 20.18 18.58 53.57
CA LEU A 4 19.90 17.22 53.05
C LEU A 4 18.41 16.81 53.10
N LEU A 5 17.66 16.95 51.98
CA LEU A 5 17.25 15.82 51.11
C LEU A 5 16.28 16.31 50.00
N PRO A 6 16.34 15.68 48.80
CA PRO A 6 15.68 16.12 47.58
C PRO A 6 14.26 15.54 47.52
N VAL A 7 13.27 16.36 47.18
CA VAL A 7 11.92 15.86 46.87
C VAL A 7 11.92 15.33 45.44
N LEU A 8 12.29 14.05 45.36
CA LEU A 8 11.54 13.03 44.67
C LEU A 8 11.05 13.41 43.26
N PHE A 9 11.99 13.24 42.34
CA PHE A 9 11.81 12.91 40.93
C PHE A 9 10.82 11.73 40.81
N LEU A 10 9.51 11.98 40.84
CA LEU A 10 8.49 10.97 40.60
C LEU A 10 7.54 11.43 39.49
N VAL A 11 7.35 10.52 38.54
CA VAL A 11 6.32 10.51 37.48
C VAL A 11 6.70 11.22 36.17
N LEU A 12 7.62 10.59 35.41
CA LEU A 12 7.67 10.74 33.94
C LEU A 12 7.66 9.38 33.19
N LEU A 13 7.35 8.27 33.84
CA LEU A 13 7.43 6.92 33.22
C LEU A 13 6.16 6.45 32.47
N ALA A 14 5.20 7.32 32.19
CA ALA A 14 3.94 6.94 31.54
C ALA A 14 3.83 7.29 30.05
N SER A 15 4.93 7.31 29.28
CA SER A 15 4.86 7.64 27.84
C SER A 15 5.66 6.72 26.90
N CYS A 16 6.12 5.56 27.35
CA CYS A 16 6.80 4.61 26.45
C CYS A 16 5.85 3.62 25.74
N GLY A 17 4.58 3.50 26.16
CA GLY A 17 3.64 2.52 25.59
C GLY A 17 2.97 2.92 24.27
N GLN A 18 3.08 4.17 23.84
CA GLN A 18 2.50 4.64 22.57
C GLN A 18 3.45 4.47 21.37
N LYS A 19 4.76 4.40 21.61
CA LYS A 19 5.76 4.41 20.51
C LYS A 19 5.76 3.14 19.67
N SER A 20 5.29 2.02 20.20
CA SER A 20 5.28 0.71 19.53
C SER A 20 3.91 0.32 18.97
N LYS A 21 2.93 1.22 19.03
CA LYS A 21 1.55 0.94 18.64
C LYS A 21 1.27 1.52 17.26
N ILE A 22 0.66 0.72 16.40
CA ILE A 22 0.19 1.14 15.09
C ILE A 22 -1.33 1.02 15.06
N GLU A 23 -2.00 2.08 14.62
CA GLU A 23 -3.45 2.07 14.42
C GLU A 23 -3.75 2.17 12.93
N ILE A 24 -4.47 1.20 12.38
CA ILE A 24 -4.91 1.21 10.99
C ILE A 24 -6.44 1.28 11.00
N SER A 25 -6.99 2.33 10.42
CA SER A 25 -8.44 2.53 10.33
C SER A 25 -8.81 2.79 8.89
N GLY A 26 -10.07 2.54 8.55
CA GLY A 26 -10.49 2.86 7.19
C GLY A 26 -11.94 2.63 6.89
N LEU A 27 -12.26 2.93 5.64
CA LEU A 27 -13.56 2.84 5.02
C LEU A 27 -13.43 2.11 3.69
N VAL A 28 -14.23 1.07 3.48
CA VAL A 28 -14.42 0.42 2.19
C VAL A 28 -15.87 0.57 1.77
N ASN A 29 -16.12 1.44 0.79
CA ASN A 29 -17.46 1.63 0.25
C ASN A 29 -17.93 0.36 -0.49
N ASN A 30 -19.20 0.00 -0.31
CA ASN A 30 -19.83 -1.14 -0.98
C ASN A 30 -19.13 -2.50 -0.75
N ALA A 31 -18.40 -2.65 0.36
CA ALA A 31 -17.77 -3.91 0.74
C ALA A 31 -18.82 -5.04 0.82
N ASN A 32 -18.55 -6.15 0.13
CA ASN A 32 -19.39 -7.35 0.16
C ASN A 32 -18.90 -8.42 1.14
N GLN A 33 -17.66 -8.29 1.63
CA GLN A 33 -17.09 -9.17 2.65
C GLN A 33 -17.55 -8.75 4.04
N LYS A 34 -17.62 -9.74 4.95
CA LYS A 34 -17.91 -9.50 6.37
C LYS A 34 -16.66 -9.07 7.16
N TYR A 35 -15.48 -9.46 6.66
CA TYR A 35 -14.21 -9.24 7.32
C TYR A 35 -13.20 -8.65 6.35
N ILE A 36 -12.28 -7.86 6.90
CA ILE A 36 -11.04 -7.44 6.28
C ILE A 36 -9.91 -8.01 7.11
N TYR A 37 -8.80 -8.36 6.48
CA TYR A 37 -7.68 -9.03 7.11
C TYR A 37 -6.44 -8.16 7.00
N LEU A 38 -5.58 -8.27 8.01
CA LEU A 38 -4.28 -7.66 8.03
C LEU A 38 -3.25 -8.78 8.11
N ASP A 39 -2.40 -8.87 7.10
CA ASP A 39 -1.28 -9.79 7.11
C ASP A 39 0.02 -9.02 7.21
N GLU A 40 0.99 -9.54 7.93
CA GLU A 40 2.39 -9.10 7.89
C GLU A 40 3.13 -9.82 6.77
N MET A 41 3.97 -9.07 6.08
CA MET A 41 4.78 -9.56 4.96
C MET A 41 6.19 -9.84 5.44
N ASP A 42 6.56 -11.10 5.45
CA ASP A 42 7.96 -11.54 5.52
C ASP A 42 8.49 -11.75 4.09
N ILE A 43 9.79 -11.95 3.92
CA ILE A 43 10.50 -12.03 2.64
C ILE A 43 9.82 -13.00 1.67
N ASN A 44 9.31 -14.14 2.17
CA ASN A 44 8.71 -15.20 1.34
C ASN A 44 7.30 -15.62 1.75
N GLN A 45 6.76 -15.07 2.84
CA GLN A 45 5.49 -15.52 3.39
C GLN A 45 4.64 -14.38 3.93
N ARG A 46 3.34 -14.64 3.93
CA ARG A 46 2.31 -13.75 4.45
C ARG A 46 1.77 -14.39 5.73
N ASN A 47 1.97 -13.71 6.85
CA ASN A 47 1.51 -14.17 8.15
C ASN A 47 0.25 -13.40 8.54
N LEU A 48 -0.87 -14.08 8.76
CA LEU A 48 -2.09 -13.42 9.24
C LEU A 48 -1.84 -12.84 10.63
N VAL A 49 -1.98 -11.52 10.78
CA VAL A 49 -1.86 -10.82 12.06
C VAL A 49 -3.20 -10.74 12.76
N ASP A 50 -4.22 -10.25 12.05
CA ASP A 50 -5.54 -10.02 12.62
C ASP A 50 -6.64 -9.97 11.53
N SER A 51 -7.90 -10.02 11.96
CA SER A 51 -9.05 -9.75 11.12
C SER A 51 -10.05 -8.82 11.83
N ALA A 52 -10.60 -7.86 11.09
CA ALA A 52 -11.59 -6.94 11.61
C ALA A 52 -12.92 -7.13 10.89
N LYS A 53 -14.01 -7.14 11.65
CA LYS A 53 -15.36 -7.13 11.07
C LYS A 53 -15.62 -5.76 10.41
N ILE A 54 -16.05 -5.79 9.15
CA ILE A 54 -16.49 -4.59 8.43
C ILE A 54 -17.88 -4.21 8.96
N ARG A 55 -18.02 -2.98 9.49
CA ARG A 55 -19.28 -2.50 10.09
C ARG A 55 -20.27 -2.05 9.01
N LYS A 56 -21.51 -1.75 9.39
CA LYS A 56 -22.63 -1.36 8.49
C LYS A 56 -22.31 -0.22 7.51
N LYS A 57 -21.31 0.62 7.80
CA LYS A 57 -20.87 1.73 6.93
C LYS A 57 -19.57 1.44 6.17
N GLY A 58 -19.11 0.18 6.11
CA GLY A 58 -17.83 -0.16 5.46
C GLY A 58 -16.59 0.12 6.31
N THR A 59 -16.75 0.56 7.55
CA THR A 59 -15.63 0.96 8.42
C THR A 59 -14.99 -0.23 9.12
N PHE A 60 -13.67 -0.19 9.29
CA PHE A 60 -12.87 -1.17 10.04
C PHE A 60 -11.78 -0.47 10.88
N HIS A 61 -11.22 -1.20 11.83
CA HIS A 61 -10.13 -0.71 12.68
C HIS A 61 -9.27 -1.88 13.15
N PHE A 62 -7.95 -1.69 13.11
CA PHE A 62 -6.92 -2.56 13.63
C PHE A 62 -6.03 -1.79 14.59
N ARG A 63 -5.48 -2.53 15.54
CA ARG A 63 -4.50 -2.04 16.51
C ARG A 63 -3.48 -3.13 16.71
N ILE A 64 -2.28 -2.89 16.21
CA ILE A 64 -1.18 -3.84 16.29
C ILE A 64 0.00 -3.23 17.04
N HIS A 65 0.90 -4.09 17.49
CA HIS A 65 2.14 -3.70 18.14
C HIS A 65 3.29 -4.11 17.23
N SER A 66 4.19 -3.17 16.94
CA SER A 66 5.45 -3.43 16.26
C SER A 66 6.54 -2.57 16.85
N THR A 67 7.76 -3.11 16.93
CA THR A 67 8.96 -2.37 17.37
C THR A 67 9.72 -1.76 16.21
N GLU A 68 9.41 -2.15 14.97
CA GLU A 68 10.08 -1.67 13.75
C GLU A 68 9.09 -1.45 12.60
N PRO A 69 9.44 -0.62 11.59
CA PRO A 69 8.66 -0.50 10.37
C PRO A 69 8.54 -1.84 9.65
N ASN A 70 7.33 -2.20 9.22
CA ASN A 70 7.12 -3.44 8.49
C ASN A 70 6.04 -3.30 7.41
N TYR A 71 6.07 -4.21 6.44
CA TYR A 71 5.10 -4.30 5.36
C TYR A 71 3.87 -5.09 5.81
N TYR A 72 2.70 -4.51 5.59
CA TYR A 72 1.43 -5.15 5.87
C TYR A 72 0.55 -5.17 4.62
N GLN A 73 -0.23 -6.23 4.46
CA GLN A 73 -1.29 -6.28 3.47
C GLN A 73 -2.65 -6.16 4.13
N LEU A 74 -3.37 -5.10 3.76
CA LEU A 74 -4.77 -4.93 4.10
C LEU A 74 -5.61 -5.55 2.98
N ARG A 75 -6.30 -6.66 3.26
CA ARG A 75 -6.98 -7.46 2.21
C ARG A 75 -8.44 -7.78 2.50
N LEU A 76 -9.24 -7.80 1.45
CA LEU A 76 -10.59 -8.38 1.42
C LEU A 76 -10.55 -9.82 0.91
N THR A 77 -9.67 -10.11 -0.05
CA THR A 77 -9.42 -11.45 -0.62
C THR A 77 -7.95 -11.58 -1.00
N SER A 78 -7.49 -12.76 -1.42
CA SER A 78 -6.12 -12.97 -1.90
C SER A 78 -5.73 -12.14 -3.13
N ARG A 79 -6.71 -11.60 -3.87
CA ARG A 79 -6.49 -10.74 -5.07
C ARG A 79 -6.96 -9.30 -4.89
N ASN A 80 -7.50 -8.96 -3.73
CA ASN A 80 -8.05 -7.63 -3.44
C ASN A 80 -7.42 -7.16 -2.13
N PHE A 81 -6.24 -6.55 -2.27
CA PHE A 81 -5.41 -6.09 -1.18
C PHE A 81 -4.61 -4.87 -1.58
N ILE A 82 -4.20 -4.08 -0.58
CA ILE A 82 -3.19 -3.02 -0.73
C ILE A 82 -2.03 -3.29 0.22
N THR A 83 -0.86 -2.79 -0.13
CA THR A 83 0.33 -2.87 0.71
C THR A 83 0.50 -1.56 1.47
N LEU A 84 0.77 -1.67 2.76
CA LEU A 84 1.06 -0.56 3.67
C LEU A 84 2.47 -0.78 4.22
N LEU A 85 3.26 0.30 4.30
CA LEU A 85 4.49 0.32 5.08
C LEU A 85 4.16 1.07 6.36
N ALA A 86 4.04 0.35 7.47
CA ALA A 86 3.57 0.91 8.73
C ALA A 86 4.69 0.95 9.76
N SER A 87 4.88 2.13 10.35
CA SER A 87 5.91 2.37 11.38
C SER A 87 5.31 2.50 12.78
N PRO A 88 6.05 2.10 13.82
CA PRO A 88 5.63 2.27 15.21
C PRO A 88 5.20 3.71 15.52
N GLY A 89 3.99 3.89 16.07
CA GLY A 89 3.40 5.20 16.39
C GLY A 89 2.49 5.79 15.31
N GLU A 90 2.44 5.21 14.11
CA GLU A 90 1.60 5.71 13.03
C GLU A 90 0.10 5.45 13.26
N LYS A 91 -0.71 6.38 12.76
CA LYS A 91 -2.17 6.27 12.67
C LYS A 91 -2.57 6.36 11.21
N ILE A 92 -2.68 5.20 10.58
CA ILE A 92 -2.94 5.06 9.15
C ILE A 92 -4.44 5.09 8.91
N SER A 93 -4.88 5.91 7.96
CA SER A 93 -6.27 5.94 7.49
C SER A 93 -6.33 5.55 6.02
N VAL A 94 -7.15 4.54 5.69
CA VAL A 94 -7.36 4.05 4.33
C VAL A 94 -8.81 4.31 3.91
N VAL A 95 -9.01 5.01 2.80
CA VAL A 95 -10.34 5.33 2.28
C VAL A 95 -10.47 4.80 0.86
N SER A 96 -11.25 3.74 0.67
CA SER A 96 -11.55 3.17 -0.65
C SER A 96 -12.92 3.63 -1.14
N LYS A 97 -12.96 4.19 -2.36
CA LYS A 97 -14.20 4.68 -3.00
C LYS A 97 -15.14 3.54 -3.44
N ASP A 98 -14.61 2.34 -3.58
CA ASP A 98 -15.37 1.14 -3.95
C ASP A 98 -14.83 -0.12 -3.24
N ARG A 99 -15.35 -1.30 -3.64
CA ARG A 99 -15.04 -2.60 -3.03
C ARG A 99 -13.71 -3.21 -3.50
N TYR A 100 -13.06 -2.62 -4.49
CA TYR A 100 -11.78 -3.06 -5.06
C TYR A 100 -10.67 -2.11 -4.59
N LEU A 101 -10.02 -2.50 -3.49
CA LEU A 101 -9.02 -1.68 -2.81
C LEU A 101 -7.90 -1.17 -3.72
N PRO A 102 -7.31 -2.00 -4.63
CA PRO A 102 -6.15 -1.56 -5.39
C PRO A 102 -6.39 -0.32 -6.26
N GLU A 103 -7.60 -0.11 -6.79
CA GLU A 103 -7.81 0.93 -7.80
C GLU A 103 -8.03 2.32 -7.22
N ASN A 104 -8.86 2.44 -6.18
CA ASN A 104 -9.43 3.73 -5.77
C ASN A 104 -9.35 3.99 -4.26
N TYR A 105 -8.21 3.63 -3.66
CA TYR A 105 -7.92 3.98 -2.27
C TYR A 105 -7.05 5.23 -2.14
N GLU A 106 -7.31 5.99 -1.08
CA GLU A 106 -6.40 7.00 -0.53
C GLU A 106 -5.84 6.50 0.80
N VAL A 107 -4.62 6.92 1.12
CA VAL A 107 -3.95 6.60 2.39
C VAL A 107 -3.41 7.86 3.04
N PHE A 108 -3.58 7.97 4.35
CA PHE A 108 -3.17 9.13 5.15
C PHE A 108 -2.47 8.67 6.43
N GLY A 109 -1.64 9.55 6.99
CA GLY A 109 -0.99 9.31 8.29
C GLY A 109 0.18 8.32 8.24
N SER A 110 0.64 7.95 7.05
CA SER A 110 1.87 7.18 6.81
C SER A 110 2.50 7.60 5.49
N GLU A 111 3.69 8.20 5.57
CA GLU A 111 4.47 8.61 4.40
C GLU A 111 4.92 7.39 3.60
N GLY A 112 5.45 6.37 4.30
CA GLY A 112 5.85 5.10 3.70
C GLY A 112 4.73 4.45 2.90
N SER A 113 3.53 4.34 3.50
CA SER A 113 2.37 3.80 2.78
C SER A 113 1.94 4.65 1.59
N SER A 114 2.09 5.98 1.66
CA SER A 114 1.80 6.88 0.55
C SER A 114 2.78 6.70 -0.62
N LEU A 115 4.06 6.47 -0.31
CA LEU A 115 5.11 6.14 -1.27
C LEU A 115 4.86 4.78 -1.93
N ILE A 116 4.49 3.75 -1.15
CA ILE A 116 4.10 2.44 -1.68
C ILE A 116 2.89 2.56 -2.61
N LYS A 117 1.86 3.32 -2.22
CA LYS A 117 0.71 3.61 -3.09
C LYS A 117 1.15 4.21 -4.43
N LYS A 118 2.06 5.18 -4.41
CA LYS A 118 2.56 5.84 -5.64
C LYS A 118 3.25 4.85 -6.58
N LEU A 119 4.02 3.89 -6.03
CA LEU A 119 4.63 2.82 -6.81
C LEU A 119 3.57 1.88 -7.41
N ASP A 120 2.64 1.40 -6.60
CA ASP A 120 1.58 0.47 -7.03
C ASP A 120 0.66 1.11 -8.09
N ASP A 121 0.30 2.38 -7.92
CA ASP A 121 -0.52 3.12 -8.88
C ASP A 121 0.18 3.25 -10.24
N GLN A 122 1.48 3.51 -10.25
CA GLN A 122 2.24 3.59 -11.49
C GLN A 122 2.36 2.20 -12.14
N LEU A 123 2.68 1.16 -11.36
CA LEU A 123 2.80 -0.21 -11.86
C LEU A 123 1.47 -0.66 -12.50
N ARG A 124 0.35 -0.38 -11.86
CA ARG A 124 -0.97 -0.73 -12.37
C ARG A 124 -1.32 0.01 -13.66
N LYS A 125 -0.98 1.30 -13.78
CA LYS A 125 -1.10 2.04 -15.05
C LYS A 125 -0.27 1.40 -16.17
N THR A 126 0.93 0.94 -15.85
CA THR A 126 1.79 0.21 -16.79
C THR A 126 1.13 -1.08 -17.25
N ILE A 127 0.64 -1.90 -16.32
CA ILE A 127 -0.05 -3.16 -16.60
C ILE A 127 -1.27 -2.93 -17.53
N TYR A 128 -2.15 -1.98 -17.20
CA TYR A 128 -3.33 -1.71 -18.03
C TYR A 128 -2.97 -1.28 -19.46
N LYS A 129 -1.92 -0.46 -19.61
CA LYS A 129 -1.44 -0.05 -20.94
C LYS A 129 -0.87 -1.23 -21.72
N THR A 130 -0.04 -2.06 -21.09
CA THR A 130 0.52 -3.24 -21.76
C THR A 130 -0.54 -4.25 -22.13
N ASP A 131 -1.55 -4.45 -21.29
CA ASP A 131 -2.68 -5.34 -21.57
C ASP A 131 -3.51 -4.84 -22.75
N SER A 132 -3.78 -3.52 -22.78
CA SER A 132 -4.52 -2.88 -23.89
C SER A 132 -3.77 -3.02 -25.21
N ILE A 133 -2.46 -2.75 -25.23
CA ILE A 133 -1.63 -2.91 -26.44
C ILE A 133 -1.59 -4.38 -26.88
N SER A 134 -1.47 -5.31 -25.93
CA SER A 134 -1.44 -6.75 -26.22
C SER A 134 -2.76 -7.24 -26.81
N ALA A 135 -3.89 -6.70 -26.35
CA ALA A 135 -5.21 -7.01 -26.89
C ALA A 135 -5.35 -6.50 -28.34
N LEU A 136 -4.98 -5.23 -28.59
CA LEU A 136 -5.02 -4.62 -29.92
C LEU A 136 -4.11 -5.33 -30.92
N TYR A 137 -2.91 -5.72 -30.47
CA TYR A 137 -1.98 -6.51 -31.28
C TYR A 137 -2.64 -7.81 -31.74
N LYS A 138 -3.21 -8.58 -30.81
CA LYS A 138 -3.88 -9.86 -31.08
C LYS A 138 -5.06 -9.72 -32.02
N GLU A 139 -5.90 -8.72 -31.80
CA GLU A 139 -7.07 -8.43 -32.65
C GLU A 139 -6.66 -8.03 -34.08
N SER A 140 -5.49 -7.41 -34.23
CA SER A 140 -5.02 -6.90 -35.53
C SER A 140 -4.23 -7.91 -36.37
N GLN A 141 -3.85 -9.07 -35.83
CA GLN A 141 -2.89 -9.98 -36.48
C GLN A 141 -3.36 -10.52 -37.83
N GLU A 142 -4.66 -10.69 -38.01
CA GLU A 142 -5.26 -11.25 -39.22
C GLU A 142 -5.70 -10.16 -40.22
N ASN A 143 -5.55 -8.88 -39.88
CA ASN A 143 -6.01 -7.77 -40.69
C ASN A 143 -5.00 -7.41 -41.80
N PRO A 144 -5.47 -7.07 -43.02
CA PRO A 144 -4.62 -6.47 -44.04
C PRO A 144 -3.90 -5.22 -43.50
N GLY A 145 -2.59 -5.12 -43.71
CA GLY A 145 -1.77 -4.01 -43.21
C GLY A 145 -1.09 -4.25 -41.86
N PHE A 146 -1.27 -5.44 -41.26
CA PHE A 146 -0.60 -5.82 -40.01
C PHE A 146 0.92 -5.65 -40.06
N ASP A 147 1.58 -5.95 -41.18
CA ASP A 147 3.04 -5.79 -41.34
C ASP A 147 3.52 -4.35 -41.09
N THR A 148 2.64 -3.36 -41.23
CA THR A 148 2.93 -1.95 -40.96
C THR A 148 2.60 -1.54 -39.52
N ILE A 149 1.48 -2.02 -38.96
CA ILE A 149 1.01 -1.61 -37.62
C ILE A 149 1.57 -2.48 -36.48
N GLY A 150 1.90 -3.74 -36.75
CA GLY A 150 2.48 -4.68 -35.78
C GLY A 150 3.75 -4.14 -35.11
N PRO A 151 4.73 -3.62 -35.86
CA PRO A 151 5.91 -2.96 -35.28
C PRO A 151 5.57 -1.78 -34.37
N GLN A 152 4.55 -0.99 -34.69
CA GLN A 152 4.15 0.17 -33.88
C GLN A 152 3.59 -0.25 -32.51
N PHE A 153 2.83 -1.35 -32.45
CA PHE A 153 2.39 -1.93 -31.18
C PHE A 153 3.57 -2.42 -30.33
N ASN A 154 4.56 -3.06 -30.95
CA ASN A 154 5.77 -3.52 -30.24
C ASN A 154 6.59 -2.33 -29.69
N ASP A 155 6.72 -1.26 -30.48
CA ASP A 155 7.38 -0.03 -30.05
C ASP A 155 6.63 0.65 -28.90
N ALA A 156 5.30 0.73 -29.00
CA ALA A 156 4.44 1.27 -27.94
C ALA A 156 4.55 0.44 -26.64
N TYR A 157 4.54 -0.89 -26.75
CA TYR A 157 4.71 -1.78 -25.62
C TYR A 157 6.06 -1.56 -24.94
N THR A 158 7.14 -1.54 -25.74
CA THR A 158 8.50 -1.33 -25.26
C THR A 158 8.64 0.03 -24.56
N LYS A 159 8.03 1.07 -25.13
CA LYS A 159 8.02 2.41 -24.54
C LYS A 159 7.36 2.43 -23.17
N VAL A 160 6.21 1.77 -23.01
CA VAL A 160 5.52 1.68 -21.70
C VAL A 160 6.40 1.02 -20.63
N ILE A 161 7.13 -0.05 -20.99
CA ILE A 161 8.08 -0.71 -20.09
C ILE A 161 9.27 0.20 -19.74
N GLN A 162 9.81 0.93 -20.73
CA GLN A 162 10.89 1.89 -20.49
C GLN A 162 10.45 3.04 -19.58
N ASP A 163 9.23 3.54 -19.74
CA ASP A 163 8.67 4.60 -18.90
C ASP A 163 8.50 4.11 -17.45
N GLN A 164 8.05 2.88 -17.24
CA GLN A 164 8.02 2.26 -15.90
C GLN A 164 9.41 2.19 -15.27
N ARG A 165 10.41 1.69 -16.01
CA ARG A 165 11.79 1.60 -15.50
C ARG A 165 12.33 2.97 -15.11
N ARG A 166 12.15 3.97 -15.97
CA ARG A 166 12.60 5.35 -15.73
C ARG A 166 11.90 5.95 -14.51
N PHE A 167 10.61 5.71 -14.36
CA PHE A 167 9.87 6.13 -13.18
C PHE A 167 10.43 5.50 -11.91
N THR A 168 10.64 4.18 -11.88
CA THR A 168 11.16 3.49 -10.70
C THR A 168 12.55 3.97 -10.32
N ILE A 169 13.45 4.15 -11.28
CA ILE A 169 14.79 4.71 -11.03
C ILE A 169 14.68 6.11 -10.42
N ARG A 170 13.87 6.98 -11.03
CA ARG A 170 13.67 8.35 -10.52
C ARG A 170 13.10 8.33 -9.10
N PHE A 171 12.07 7.53 -8.87
CA PHE A 171 11.44 7.39 -7.56
C PHE A 171 12.46 6.99 -6.49
N ILE A 172 13.31 6.00 -6.77
CA ILE A 172 14.35 5.57 -5.82
C ILE A 172 15.34 6.71 -5.56
N LEU A 173 15.83 7.39 -6.61
CA LEU A 173 16.77 8.50 -6.46
C LEU A 173 16.18 9.67 -5.64
N GLU A 174 14.89 9.95 -5.80
CA GLU A 174 14.17 11.00 -5.07
C GLU A 174 13.94 10.66 -3.59
N ASN A 175 14.00 9.38 -3.21
CA ASN A 175 13.66 8.90 -1.85
C ASN A 175 14.79 8.10 -1.18
N ILE A 176 16.03 8.15 -1.71
CA ILE A 176 17.17 7.35 -1.19
C ILE A 176 17.67 7.83 0.18
N SER A 177 17.33 9.07 0.56
CA SER A 177 17.81 9.75 1.78
C SER A 177 16.69 9.98 2.81
N SER A 178 15.50 9.48 2.53
CA SER A 178 14.31 9.64 3.38
C SER A 178 14.23 8.58 4.48
#